data_AF-A0A9D9ZY53-F1
#
_entry.id   AF-A0A9D9ZY53-F1
#
_cell.length_a   1.000
_cell.length_b   1.000
_cell.length_c   1.000
_cell.angle_alpha   90.00
_cell.angle_beta   90.00
_cell.angle_gamma   90.00
#
_symmetry.space_group_name_H-M   'P 1'
#
loop_
_entity.id
_entity.type
_entity.pdbx_description
1 polymer ?
#
loop_
_entity_poly.entity_id
_entity_poly.type
_entity_poly.pdbx_seq_one_letter_code
_entity_poly.pdbx_strand_id
1 'polypeptide(L)'
;MQTMPIRIFFALFLLVLTCPFTLTASELRTALVIGNGAYSSGPLKNPVNDATDMAAALKKAGFTVSLKKNAKLQEMEEAIEGFGNSLKRGGVGLFYFAGHGVQVNGINYLLPIGAKINKESDVKYQAVDANRILDEMASANNGLNIVLLDACRDNPFAKSFRSASRGLAIVSSAPTGTFISYSTGPGQVARDGEGRNSPYTGALLHYMREPGIPITDMFMKVRQKLRRETGQVPWELSSLEGKFFFVSGKSGLADGTAVLERKTAADDELQAERAKLEAERTNLRKEKELLEQRKVLEEERQKLETEKKQMA
;
A
#
# COMPACT_ATOMS: atom_id res chain seq x y z
N MET A 1 -79.49 15.07 -17.12
CA MET A 1 -78.07 15.14 -17.52
C MET A 1 -77.25 15.12 -16.24
N GLN A 2 -76.52 14.03 -16.00
CA GLN A 2 -75.90 13.68 -14.71
C GLN A 2 -74.57 14.43 -14.49
N THR A 3 -74.38 14.91 -13.27
CA THR A 3 -73.14 15.52 -12.77
C THR A 3 -72.19 14.43 -12.24
N MET A 4 -70.98 14.34 -12.78
CA MET A 4 -69.92 13.43 -12.33
C MET A 4 -68.93 14.15 -11.37
N PRO A 5 -68.45 13.48 -10.30
CA PRO A 5 -67.64 14.12 -9.25
C PRO A 5 -66.14 14.20 -9.59
N ILE A 6 -65.61 15.43 -9.59
CA ILE A 6 -64.19 15.78 -9.65
C ILE A 6 -63.54 15.49 -8.29
N ARG A 7 -63.27 14.22 -7.94
CA ARG A 7 -62.52 13.90 -6.69
C ARG A 7 -61.53 12.73 -6.75
N ILE A 8 -61.28 12.11 -7.91
CA ILE A 8 -60.43 10.90 -7.97
C ILE A 8 -59.11 11.11 -8.75
N PHE A 9 -58.82 12.32 -9.25
CA PHE A 9 -57.59 12.56 -10.02
C PHE A 9 -56.38 13.09 -9.22
N PHE A 10 -56.49 13.25 -7.90
CA PHE A 10 -55.40 13.79 -7.07
C PHE A 10 -54.65 12.75 -6.21
N ALA A 11 -55.04 11.47 -6.27
CA ALA A 11 -54.44 10.42 -5.44
C ALA A 11 -53.40 9.53 -6.16
N LEU A 12 -53.16 9.75 -7.47
CA LEU A 12 -52.21 8.94 -8.26
C LEU A 12 -51.02 9.75 -8.82
N PHE A 13 -50.77 10.95 -8.29
CA PHE A 13 -49.61 11.77 -8.67
C PHE A 13 -48.59 11.94 -7.53
N LEU A 14 -48.78 11.28 -6.40
CA LEU A 14 -47.95 11.41 -5.20
C LEU A 14 -47.26 10.11 -4.77
N LEU A 15 -46.97 9.20 -5.71
CA LEU A 15 -46.30 7.92 -5.43
C LEU A 15 -45.20 7.57 -6.46
N VAL A 16 -44.47 8.56 -6.98
CA VAL A 16 -43.34 8.31 -7.91
C VAL A 16 -42.06 9.08 -7.53
N LEU A 17 -42.01 9.80 -6.40
CA LEU A 17 -40.89 10.70 -6.08
C LEU A 17 -40.14 10.42 -4.77
N THR A 18 -40.06 9.15 -4.36
CA THR A 18 -39.15 8.71 -3.28
C THR A 18 -38.31 7.52 -3.74
N CYS A 19 -37.60 7.66 -4.85
CA CYS A 19 -36.43 6.83 -5.10
C CYS A 19 -35.24 7.60 -4.51
N PRO A 20 -34.73 7.27 -3.30
CA PRO A 20 -33.48 7.83 -2.85
C PRO A 20 -32.41 7.38 -3.84
N PHE A 21 -32.04 8.27 -4.76
CA PHE A 21 -30.82 8.14 -5.54
C PHE A 21 -29.68 8.22 -4.52
N THR A 22 -29.27 7.08 -3.98
CA THR A 22 -28.02 6.97 -3.25
C THR A 22 -26.93 7.23 -4.28
N LEU A 23 -26.44 8.47 -4.28
CA LEU A 23 -25.23 8.83 -5.00
C LEU A 23 -24.09 8.08 -4.28
N THR A 24 -23.80 6.86 -4.72
CA THR A 24 -22.59 6.16 -4.28
C THR A 24 -21.42 6.98 -4.81
N ALA A 25 -20.78 7.75 -3.94
CA ALA A 25 -19.56 8.45 -4.30
C ALA A 25 -18.54 7.39 -4.74
N SER A 26 -18.22 7.38 -6.04
CA SER A 26 -17.18 6.49 -6.56
C SER A 26 -15.89 6.80 -5.79
N GLU A 27 -15.27 5.75 -5.24
CA GLU A 27 -13.95 5.83 -4.62
C GLU A 27 -12.99 6.59 -5.56
N LEU A 28 -12.33 7.64 -5.05
CA LEU A 28 -11.32 8.36 -5.82
C LEU A 28 -10.13 7.43 -6.06
N ARG A 29 -9.73 7.27 -7.31
CA ARG A 29 -8.61 6.41 -7.72
C ARG A 29 -7.66 7.24 -8.55
N THR A 30 -6.43 7.40 -8.10
CA THR A 30 -5.39 8.20 -8.77
C THR A 30 -4.18 7.32 -9.01
N ALA A 31 -3.61 7.37 -10.22
CA ALA A 31 -2.41 6.63 -10.54
C ALA A 31 -1.34 7.47 -11.24
N LEU A 32 -0.09 7.23 -10.88
CA LEU A 32 1.09 7.67 -11.62
C LEU A 32 1.78 6.45 -12.22
N VAL A 33 1.95 6.46 -13.53
CA VAL A 33 2.52 5.35 -14.31
C VAL A 33 3.71 5.88 -15.09
N ILE A 34 4.90 5.34 -14.85
CA ILE A 34 6.14 5.76 -15.51
C ILE A 34 6.80 4.56 -16.19
N GLY A 35 7.13 4.71 -17.47
CA GLY A 35 7.83 3.69 -18.25
C GLY A 35 9.06 4.27 -18.94
N ASN A 36 10.25 3.88 -18.49
CA ASN A 36 11.52 4.35 -19.03
C ASN A 36 12.28 3.19 -19.69
N GLY A 37 12.56 3.31 -20.99
CA GLY A 37 13.32 2.29 -21.74
C GLY A 37 14.37 2.85 -22.70
N ALA A 38 14.29 4.12 -23.09
CA ALA A 38 15.22 4.76 -24.03
C ALA A 38 16.54 5.22 -23.36
N TYR A 39 17.14 4.35 -22.56
CA TYR A 39 18.43 4.63 -21.92
C TYR A 39 19.56 4.61 -22.96
N SER A 40 20.52 5.53 -22.82
CA SER A 40 21.70 5.58 -23.71
C SER A 40 22.61 4.37 -23.51
N SER A 41 22.65 3.82 -22.30
CA SER A 41 23.34 2.58 -21.96
C SER A 41 22.31 1.62 -21.34
N GLY A 42 22.25 0.38 -21.85
CA GLY A 42 21.25 -0.60 -21.44
C GLY A 42 19.81 -0.23 -21.85
N PRO A 43 19.50 0.01 -23.14
CA PRO A 43 18.11 0.27 -23.54
C PRO A 43 17.21 -0.94 -23.28
N LEU A 44 15.99 -0.68 -22.83
CA LEU A 44 14.96 -1.69 -22.54
C LEU A 44 13.80 -1.58 -23.52
N LYS A 45 13.35 -2.72 -24.07
CA LYS A 45 12.35 -2.75 -25.15
C LYS A 45 10.90 -2.58 -24.67
N ASN A 46 10.60 -3.11 -23.48
CA ASN A 46 9.25 -3.26 -22.95
C ASN A 46 8.71 -2.09 -22.09
N PRO A 47 9.48 -1.22 -21.39
CA PRO A 47 8.89 -0.39 -20.32
C PRO A 47 7.88 0.64 -20.81
N VAL A 48 8.07 1.15 -22.04
CA VAL A 48 7.12 2.08 -22.66
C VAL A 48 5.80 1.39 -23.01
N ASN A 49 5.85 0.14 -23.47
CA ASN A 49 4.66 -0.67 -23.73
C ASN A 49 3.97 -1.02 -22.41
N ASP A 50 4.75 -1.47 -21.44
CA ASP A 50 4.30 -1.85 -20.11
C ASP A 50 3.50 -0.70 -19.45
N ALA A 51 4.08 0.50 -19.41
CA ALA A 51 3.42 1.69 -18.87
C ALA A 51 2.18 2.11 -19.67
N THR A 52 2.21 1.97 -21.00
CA THR A 52 1.05 2.31 -21.85
C THR A 52 -0.13 1.38 -21.56
N ASP A 53 0.13 0.08 -21.55
CA ASP A 53 -0.89 -0.94 -21.40
C ASP A 53 -1.41 -0.95 -19.94
N MET A 54 -0.54 -0.71 -18.96
CA MET A 54 -0.91 -0.52 -17.55
C MET A 54 -1.80 0.70 -17.35
N ALA A 55 -1.44 1.85 -17.92
CA ALA A 55 -2.27 3.05 -17.86
C ALA A 55 -3.66 2.82 -18.47
N ALA A 56 -3.74 2.10 -19.59
CA ALA A 56 -5.02 1.77 -20.21
C ALA A 56 -5.87 0.84 -19.33
N ALA A 57 -5.26 -0.16 -18.68
CA ALA A 57 -5.95 -1.06 -17.75
C ALA A 57 -6.45 -0.31 -16.51
N LEU A 58 -5.63 0.57 -15.92
CA LEU A 58 -5.99 1.36 -14.75
C LEU A 58 -7.13 2.34 -15.05
N LYS A 59 -7.12 3.00 -16.22
CA LYS A 59 -8.25 3.84 -16.66
C LYS A 59 -9.55 3.05 -16.74
N LYS A 60 -9.52 1.82 -17.27
CA LYS A 60 -10.68 0.92 -17.30
C LYS A 60 -11.14 0.49 -15.89
N ALA A 61 -10.21 0.45 -14.94
CA ALA A 61 -10.47 0.19 -13.52
C ALA A 61 -10.89 1.46 -12.73
N GLY A 62 -11.16 2.58 -13.40
CA GLY A 62 -11.67 3.80 -12.79
C GLY A 62 -10.60 4.76 -12.25
N PHE A 63 -9.31 4.52 -12.52
CA PHE A 63 -8.24 5.44 -12.11
C PHE A 63 -8.15 6.67 -13.01
N THR A 64 -7.93 7.84 -12.41
CA THR A 64 -7.36 9.00 -13.07
C THR A 64 -5.85 8.79 -13.19
N VAL A 65 -5.35 8.62 -14.42
CA VAL A 65 -3.96 8.20 -14.67
C VAL A 65 -3.11 9.32 -15.26
N SER A 66 -2.00 9.66 -14.58
CA SER A 66 -0.86 10.40 -15.14
C SER A 66 0.15 9.42 -15.71
N LEU A 67 0.39 9.45 -17.02
CA LEU A 67 1.33 8.57 -17.71
C LEU A 67 2.55 9.37 -18.19
N LYS A 68 3.75 8.91 -17.81
CA LYS A 68 5.03 9.44 -18.30
C LYS A 68 5.81 8.33 -19.00
N LYS A 69 6.42 8.66 -20.13
CA LYS A 69 7.21 7.73 -20.95
C LYS A 69 8.58 8.33 -21.18
N ASN A 70 9.64 7.57 -20.96
CA ASN A 70 11.02 8.01 -21.14
C ASN A 70 11.29 9.37 -20.47
N ALA A 71 10.79 9.51 -19.23
CA ALA A 71 10.87 10.73 -18.46
C ALA A 71 12.29 11.00 -17.99
N LYS A 72 12.70 12.26 -18.08
CA LYS A 72 13.93 12.78 -17.46
C LYS A 72 13.69 13.01 -15.95
N LEU A 73 14.77 13.30 -15.23
CA LEU A 73 14.73 13.47 -13.76
C LEU A 73 13.66 14.47 -13.33
N GLN A 74 13.74 15.70 -13.85
CA GLN A 74 12.80 16.77 -13.52
C GLN A 74 11.34 16.37 -13.79
N GLU A 75 11.07 15.72 -14.93
CA GLU A 75 9.71 15.27 -15.28
C GLU A 75 9.18 14.19 -14.34
N MET A 76 10.06 13.32 -13.82
CA MET A 76 9.68 12.33 -12.82
C MET A 76 9.38 13.00 -11.47
N GLU A 77 10.23 13.93 -11.04
CA GLU A 77 10.05 14.65 -9.77
C GLU A 77 8.76 15.47 -9.76
N GLU A 78 8.49 16.24 -10.81
CA GLU A 78 7.26 17.01 -10.97
C GLU A 78 6.02 16.10 -11.02
N ALA A 79 6.13 14.94 -11.67
CA ALA A 79 5.03 13.98 -11.74
C ALA A 79 4.72 13.36 -10.37
N ILE A 80 5.76 13.06 -9.58
CA ILE A 80 5.63 12.51 -8.21
C ILE A 80 5.01 13.54 -7.28
N GLU A 81 5.45 14.79 -7.33
CA GLU A 81 4.85 15.88 -6.55
C GLU A 81 3.38 16.10 -6.93
N GLY A 82 3.07 16.17 -8.23
CA GLY A 82 1.71 16.31 -8.71
C GLY A 82 0.81 15.13 -8.31
N PHE A 83 1.38 13.93 -8.26
CA PHE A 83 0.70 12.73 -7.78
C PHE A 83 0.39 12.82 -6.29
N GLY A 84 1.37 13.13 -5.44
CA GLY A 84 1.16 13.33 -4.00
C GLY A 84 0.10 14.39 -3.69
N ASN A 85 0.16 15.52 -4.40
CA ASN A 85 -0.85 16.58 -4.26
C ASN A 85 -2.27 16.12 -4.67
N SER A 86 -2.38 15.28 -5.70
CA SER A 86 -3.68 14.72 -6.12
C SER A 86 -4.25 13.74 -5.09
N LEU A 87 -3.38 12.99 -4.40
CA LEU A 87 -3.76 12.02 -3.37
C LEU A 87 -4.30 12.65 -2.09
N LYS A 88 -3.97 13.91 -1.77
CA LYS A 88 -4.51 14.64 -0.61
C LYS A 88 -6.04 14.75 -0.60
N ARG A 89 -6.70 14.48 -1.73
CA ARG A 89 -8.16 14.37 -1.86
C ARG A 89 -8.74 13.06 -1.31
N GLY A 90 -7.90 12.11 -0.92
CA GLY A 90 -8.27 10.79 -0.41
C GLY A 90 -8.41 9.71 -1.50
N GLY A 91 -8.80 8.51 -1.07
CA GLY A 91 -9.02 7.34 -1.93
C GLY A 91 -7.77 6.48 -2.15
N VAL A 92 -7.65 5.89 -3.34
CA VAL A 92 -6.61 4.93 -3.71
C VAL A 92 -5.53 5.60 -4.54
N GLY A 93 -4.28 5.50 -4.11
CA GLY A 93 -3.11 5.89 -4.85
C GLY A 93 -2.39 4.68 -5.43
N LEU A 94 -2.08 4.70 -6.72
CA LEU A 94 -1.27 3.67 -7.36
C LEU A 94 -0.06 4.27 -8.09
N PHE A 95 1.14 3.88 -7.68
CA PHE A 95 2.36 4.16 -8.41
C PHE A 95 2.83 2.91 -9.14
N TYR A 96 3.13 3.06 -10.43
CA TYR A 96 3.71 2.01 -11.25
C TYR A 96 4.97 2.53 -11.92
N PHE A 97 6.05 1.77 -11.85
CA PHE A 97 7.29 2.07 -12.57
C PHE A 97 7.82 0.84 -13.30
N ALA A 98 8.16 1.00 -14.58
CA ALA A 98 8.93 0.06 -15.36
C ALA A 98 10.20 0.73 -15.90
N GLY A 99 11.36 0.08 -15.74
CA GLY A 99 12.64 0.59 -16.21
C GLY A 99 13.82 0.10 -15.40
N HIS A 100 14.96 0.79 -15.48
CA HIS A 100 16.10 0.50 -14.62
C HIS A 100 15.87 1.06 -13.21
N GLY A 101 16.19 0.22 -12.22
CA GLY A 101 16.28 0.60 -10.83
C GLY A 101 17.56 0.03 -10.22
N VAL A 102 18.20 0.78 -9.33
CA VAL A 102 19.43 0.37 -8.65
C VAL A 102 19.28 0.52 -7.15
N GLN A 103 20.00 -0.31 -6.41
CA GLN A 103 20.14 -0.17 -4.97
C GLN A 103 21.52 0.39 -4.64
N VAL A 104 21.57 1.45 -3.83
CA VAL A 104 22.81 2.02 -3.29
C VAL A 104 22.60 2.22 -1.79
N ASN A 105 23.44 1.61 -0.96
CA ASN A 105 23.39 1.69 0.51
C ASN A 105 21.99 1.36 1.09
N GLY A 106 21.32 0.34 0.54
CA GLY A 106 19.98 -0.08 0.98
C GLY A 106 18.83 0.81 0.48
N ILE A 107 19.11 1.88 -0.27
CA ILE A 107 18.10 2.77 -0.84
C ILE A 107 17.86 2.40 -2.31
N ASN A 108 16.59 2.38 -2.70
CA ASN A 108 16.14 2.09 -4.04
C ASN A 108 16.04 3.37 -4.86
N TYR A 109 16.70 3.40 -6.01
CA TYR A 109 16.65 4.52 -6.95
C TYR A 109 16.07 4.08 -8.28
N LEU A 110 15.14 4.88 -8.82
CA LEU A 110 14.53 4.72 -10.14
C LEU A 110 15.26 5.62 -11.14
N LEU A 111 15.73 5.04 -12.24
CA LEU A 111 16.61 5.77 -13.17
C LEU A 111 15.82 6.54 -14.22
N PRO A 112 15.99 7.87 -14.32
CA PRO A 112 15.43 8.67 -15.40
C PRO A 112 16.22 8.52 -16.69
N ILE A 113 15.61 8.93 -17.80
CA ILE A 113 16.31 9.05 -19.08
C ILE A 113 17.30 10.22 -19.04
N GLY A 114 18.50 9.99 -19.56
CA GLY A 114 19.56 11.00 -19.61
C GLY A 114 20.33 11.18 -18.30
N ALA A 115 20.12 10.32 -17.30
CA ALA A 115 20.90 10.30 -16.06
C ALA A 115 22.40 10.13 -16.38
N LYS A 116 23.24 11.02 -15.84
CA LYS A 116 24.71 10.97 -16.02
C LYS A 116 25.35 10.38 -14.78
N ILE A 117 25.42 9.06 -14.72
CA ILE A 117 25.93 8.31 -13.57
C ILE A 117 27.33 7.78 -13.92
N ASN A 118 28.38 8.41 -13.38
CA ASN A 118 29.77 8.01 -13.59
C ASN A 118 30.34 7.30 -12.35
N LYS A 119 29.89 7.70 -11.17
CA LYS A 119 30.26 7.12 -9.87
C LYS A 119 29.01 6.92 -9.01
N GLU A 120 29.15 6.07 -8.00
CA GLU A 120 28.02 5.67 -7.14
C GLU A 120 27.35 6.85 -6.42
N SER A 121 28.14 7.85 -6.02
CA SER A 121 27.62 9.06 -5.38
C SER A 121 26.83 9.98 -6.30
N ASP A 122 26.86 9.78 -7.62
CA ASP A 122 26.02 10.51 -8.57
C ASP A 122 24.57 10.01 -8.53
N VAL A 123 24.34 8.74 -8.16
CA VAL A 123 23.00 8.11 -8.18
C VAL A 123 21.99 8.92 -7.38
N LYS A 124 22.35 9.37 -6.17
CA LYS A 124 21.48 10.18 -5.31
C LYS A 124 21.08 11.54 -5.89
N TYR A 125 21.79 12.05 -6.89
CA TYR A 125 21.54 13.34 -7.51
C TYR A 125 21.00 13.22 -8.94
N GLN A 126 21.11 12.04 -9.55
CA GLN A 126 20.78 11.79 -10.95
C GLN A 126 19.63 10.78 -11.11
N ALA A 127 19.09 10.27 -10.01
CA ALA A 127 17.99 9.33 -9.97
C ALA A 127 16.96 9.71 -8.90
N VAL A 128 15.78 9.11 -8.98
CA VAL A 128 14.70 9.35 -8.03
C VAL A 128 14.77 8.32 -6.91
N ASP A 129 14.83 8.76 -5.66
CA ASP A 129 14.66 7.88 -4.49
C ASP A 129 13.22 7.34 -4.44
N ALA A 130 13.07 6.01 -4.43
CA ALA A 130 11.78 5.36 -4.33
C ALA A 130 11.06 5.64 -2.99
N ASN A 131 11.80 5.93 -1.92
CA ASN A 131 11.22 6.32 -0.64
C ASN A 131 10.48 7.66 -0.74
N ARG A 132 10.92 8.59 -1.59
CA ARG A 132 10.19 9.86 -1.82
C ARG A 132 8.75 9.60 -2.27
N ILE A 133 8.52 8.58 -3.10
CA ILE A 133 7.17 8.23 -3.55
C ILE A 133 6.33 7.71 -2.37
N LEU A 134 6.93 6.89 -1.50
CA LEU A 134 6.28 6.39 -0.29
C LEU A 134 5.99 7.51 0.70
N ASP A 135 6.88 8.50 0.83
CA ASP A 135 6.71 9.66 1.71
C ASP A 135 5.56 10.56 1.22
N GLU A 136 5.46 10.80 -0.10
CA GLU A 136 4.33 11.53 -0.69
C GLU A 136 3.00 10.80 -0.49
N MET A 137 3.00 9.47 -0.65
CA MET A 137 1.85 8.61 -0.38
C MET A 137 1.46 8.61 1.10
N ALA A 138 2.44 8.55 2.01
CA ALA A 138 2.22 8.60 3.45
C ALA A 138 1.62 9.95 3.87
N SER A 139 2.20 11.03 3.37
CA SER A 139 1.81 12.41 3.69
C SER A 139 0.43 12.78 3.16
N ALA A 140 -0.01 12.12 2.07
CA ALA A 140 -1.35 12.32 1.54
C ALA A 140 -2.46 11.76 2.44
N ASN A 141 -2.13 10.84 3.35
CA ASN A 141 -3.07 10.18 4.27
C ASN A 141 -4.33 9.65 3.55
N ASN A 142 -4.13 9.09 2.36
CA ASN A 142 -5.19 8.49 1.56
C ASN A 142 -5.43 7.04 2.00
N GLY A 143 -6.62 6.49 1.71
CA GLY A 143 -7.06 5.24 2.32
C GLY A 143 -6.28 3.98 1.91
N LEU A 144 -5.64 3.99 0.73
CA LEU A 144 -4.91 2.85 0.20
C LEU A 144 -3.80 3.28 -0.75
N ASN A 145 -2.59 2.78 -0.54
CA ASN A 145 -1.44 3.00 -1.41
C ASN A 145 -0.97 1.70 -2.04
N ILE A 146 -0.75 1.70 -3.35
CA ILE A 146 -0.28 0.55 -4.13
C ILE A 146 0.97 0.98 -4.90
N VAL A 147 2.07 0.27 -4.72
CA VAL A 147 3.35 0.53 -5.40
C VAL A 147 3.78 -0.71 -6.16
N LEU A 148 3.86 -0.61 -7.49
CA LEU A 148 4.20 -1.71 -8.39
C LEU A 148 5.51 -1.40 -9.11
N LEU A 149 6.57 -2.17 -8.81
CA LEU A 149 7.91 -1.93 -9.32
C LEU A 149 8.33 -3.05 -10.27
N ASP A 150 8.23 -2.78 -11.57
CA ASP A 150 8.79 -3.59 -12.65
C ASP A 150 10.20 -3.12 -13.04
N ALA A 151 11.04 -3.03 -12.01
CA ALA A 151 12.44 -2.62 -12.08
C ALA A 151 13.35 -3.78 -11.63
N CYS A 152 14.62 -3.53 -11.33
CA CYS A 152 15.67 -4.55 -11.08
C CYS A 152 16.27 -5.19 -12.33
N ARG A 153 16.15 -4.60 -13.53
CA ARG A 153 16.82 -5.10 -14.74
C ARG A 153 18.29 -4.69 -14.71
N ASP A 154 19.19 -5.62 -15.04
CA ASP A 154 20.65 -5.47 -15.14
C ASP A 154 21.16 -4.10 -14.70
N ASN A 155 21.67 -3.99 -13.47
CA ASN A 155 22.25 -2.73 -13.01
C ASN A 155 23.44 -2.38 -13.93
N PRO A 156 23.31 -1.38 -14.82
CA PRO A 156 24.34 -1.12 -15.83
C PRO A 156 25.63 -0.59 -15.19
N PHE A 157 25.58 -0.23 -13.91
CA PHE A 157 26.69 0.31 -13.12
C PHE A 157 27.25 -0.69 -12.10
N ALA A 158 26.69 -1.91 -11.99
CA ALA A 158 27.11 -2.90 -10.98
C ALA A 158 28.57 -3.33 -11.10
N LYS A 159 29.18 -3.23 -12.29
CA LYS A 159 30.62 -3.54 -12.48
C LYS A 159 31.55 -2.41 -12.00
N SER A 160 31.04 -1.18 -11.93
CA SER A 160 31.83 0.01 -11.57
C SER A 160 31.66 0.41 -10.11
N PHE A 161 30.58 -0.03 -9.46
CA PHE A 161 30.23 0.35 -8.09
C PHE A 161 30.55 -0.81 -7.14
N ARG A 162 31.39 -0.55 -6.13
CA ARG A 162 31.80 -1.58 -5.16
C ARG A 162 30.66 -2.01 -4.22
N SER A 163 29.65 -1.16 -4.02
CA SER A 163 28.52 -1.39 -3.10
C SER A 163 27.15 -1.45 -3.79
N ALA A 164 27.08 -1.44 -5.12
CA ALA A 164 25.80 -1.56 -5.81
C ALA A 164 25.36 -3.03 -5.90
N SER A 165 24.27 -3.35 -5.20
CA SER A 165 23.66 -4.68 -5.23
C SER A 165 22.90 -4.92 -6.54
N ARG A 166 22.74 -6.19 -6.92
CA ARG A 166 21.78 -6.58 -7.97
C ARG A 166 20.36 -6.46 -7.43
N GLY A 167 19.45 -5.91 -8.22
CA GLY A 167 18.05 -5.72 -7.85
C GLY A 167 17.79 -4.63 -6.81
N LEU A 168 16.54 -4.57 -6.31
CA LEU A 168 16.08 -3.58 -5.33
C LEU A 168 16.09 -4.15 -3.90
N ALA A 169 16.28 -3.27 -2.93
CA ALA A 169 16.02 -3.51 -1.51
C ALA A 169 14.51 -3.71 -1.26
N ILE A 170 14.18 -4.52 -0.25
CA ILE A 170 12.85 -4.48 0.34
C ILE A 170 12.80 -3.26 1.25
N VAL A 171 11.74 -2.46 1.12
CA VAL A 171 11.46 -1.36 2.04
C VAL A 171 11.04 -1.94 3.39
N SER A 172 11.74 -1.60 4.47
CA SER A 172 11.53 -2.17 5.81
C SER A 172 10.37 -1.53 6.58
N SER A 173 9.94 -0.33 6.20
CA SER A 173 8.83 0.39 6.83
C SER A 173 7.97 1.03 5.74
N ALA A 174 6.79 0.46 5.49
CA ALA A 174 5.78 1.04 4.61
C ALA A 174 4.65 1.62 5.50
N PRO A 175 4.03 2.76 5.12
CA PRO A 175 2.90 3.31 5.84
C PRO A 175 1.75 2.29 5.95
N THR A 176 0.89 2.42 6.96
CA THR A 176 -0.35 1.63 7.06
C THR A 176 -1.19 1.78 5.80
N GLY A 177 -1.86 0.72 5.36
CA GLY A 177 -2.65 0.73 4.13
C GLY A 177 -1.81 0.76 2.85
N THR A 178 -0.57 0.26 2.89
CA THR A 178 0.32 0.20 1.72
C THR A 178 0.53 -1.23 1.23
N PHE A 179 0.46 -1.42 -0.08
CA PHE A 179 0.80 -2.66 -0.76
C PHE A 179 1.93 -2.39 -1.77
N ILE A 180 3.10 -2.96 -1.53
CA ILE A 180 4.26 -2.85 -2.42
C ILE A 180 4.50 -4.20 -3.08
N SER A 181 4.66 -4.23 -4.40
CA SER A 181 5.04 -5.41 -5.15
C SER A 181 6.24 -5.14 -6.05
N TYR A 182 7.19 -6.07 -6.01
CA TYR A 182 8.39 -6.10 -6.83
C TYR A 182 8.26 -7.22 -7.85
N SER A 183 8.70 -7.01 -9.09
CA SER A 183 8.64 -8.01 -10.17
C SER A 183 9.50 -9.26 -9.93
N THR A 184 10.41 -9.21 -8.95
CA THR A 184 11.26 -10.31 -8.51
C THR A 184 11.67 -10.15 -7.04
N GLY A 185 12.19 -11.22 -6.43
CA GLY A 185 12.70 -11.19 -5.05
C GLY A 185 13.94 -10.28 -4.87
N PRO A 186 14.23 -9.86 -3.63
CA PRO A 186 15.42 -9.05 -3.32
C PRO A 186 16.70 -9.72 -3.82
N GLY A 187 17.62 -8.92 -4.37
CA GLY A 187 18.88 -9.43 -4.91
C GLY A 187 18.78 -10.05 -6.31
N GLN A 188 17.57 -10.24 -6.85
CA GLN A 188 17.32 -10.88 -8.14
C GLN A 188 17.04 -9.86 -9.24
N VAL A 189 17.22 -10.30 -10.49
CA VAL A 189 17.02 -9.47 -11.69
C VAL A 189 15.72 -9.82 -12.38
N ALA A 190 14.97 -8.81 -12.80
CA ALA A 190 13.73 -9.01 -13.55
C ALA A 190 14.01 -9.39 -15.01
N ARG A 191 13.27 -10.35 -15.58
CA ARG A 191 13.45 -10.73 -17.00
C ARG A 191 12.68 -9.80 -17.92
N ASP A 192 13.25 -9.52 -19.09
CA ASP A 192 12.59 -8.79 -20.18
C ASP A 192 11.48 -9.59 -20.84
N GLY A 193 11.64 -10.92 -20.90
CA GLY A 193 10.77 -11.77 -21.71
C GLY A 193 10.96 -11.51 -23.21
N GLU A 194 10.20 -12.23 -24.02
CA GLU A 194 10.27 -12.16 -25.49
C GLU A 194 9.05 -11.42 -26.09
N GLY A 195 8.06 -11.11 -25.25
CA GLY A 195 6.81 -10.48 -25.66
C GLY A 195 6.88 -8.96 -25.76
N ARG A 196 5.73 -8.37 -26.10
CA ARG A 196 5.52 -6.92 -26.15
C ARG A 196 5.74 -6.24 -24.78
N ASN A 197 5.26 -6.89 -23.74
CA ASN A 197 5.32 -6.45 -22.34
C ASN A 197 6.23 -7.39 -21.56
N SER A 198 6.76 -6.93 -20.43
CA SER A 198 7.48 -7.80 -19.52
C SER A 198 6.60 -8.95 -19.02
N PRO A 199 7.17 -10.09 -18.57
CA PRO A 199 6.39 -11.16 -17.98
C PRO A 199 5.57 -10.70 -16.76
N TYR A 200 6.13 -9.79 -15.95
CA TYR A 200 5.45 -9.28 -14.75
C TYR A 200 4.25 -8.42 -15.12
N THR A 201 4.45 -7.45 -16.00
CA THR A 201 3.38 -6.56 -16.46
C THR A 201 2.33 -7.32 -17.26
N GLY A 202 2.74 -8.27 -18.11
CA GLY A 202 1.81 -9.16 -18.81
C GLY A 202 0.92 -9.96 -17.86
N ALA A 203 1.49 -10.50 -16.77
CA ALA A 203 0.72 -11.21 -15.75
C ALA A 203 -0.25 -10.29 -14.99
N LEU A 204 0.19 -9.10 -14.59
CA LEU A 204 -0.66 -8.09 -13.94
C LEU A 204 -1.84 -7.71 -14.85
N LEU A 205 -1.58 -7.34 -16.10
CA LEU A 205 -2.60 -6.93 -17.06
C LEU A 205 -3.66 -8.01 -17.31
N HIS A 206 -3.28 -9.29 -17.20
CA HIS A 206 -4.20 -10.40 -17.32
C HIS A 206 -5.12 -10.49 -16.10
N TYR A 207 -4.56 -10.58 -14.88
CA TYR A 207 -5.34 -10.82 -13.67
C TYR A 207 -6.07 -9.57 -13.14
N MET A 208 -5.55 -8.35 -13.35
CA MET A 208 -6.23 -7.10 -12.93
C MET A 208 -7.62 -6.91 -13.54
N ARG A 209 -7.91 -7.60 -14.66
CA ARG A 209 -9.19 -7.51 -15.36
C ARG A 209 -10.22 -8.52 -14.86
N GLU A 210 -9.80 -9.47 -14.03
CA GLU A 210 -10.69 -10.48 -13.47
C GLU A 210 -11.61 -9.81 -12.43
N PRO A 211 -12.95 -9.81 -12.63
CA PRO A 211 -13.85 -9.13 -11.72
C PRO A 211 -13.93 -9.84 -10.37
N GLY A 212 -13.91 -9.06 -9.28
CA GLY A 212 -14.20 -9.56 -7.93
C GLY A 212 -13.07 -10.33 -7.26
N ILE A 213 -11.85 -10.32 -7.82
CA ILE A 213 -10.69 -10.89 -7.12
C ILE A 213 -10.00 -9.85 -6.23
N PRO A 214 -9.75 -10.15 -4.94
CA PRO A 214 -8.95 -9.28 -4.09
C PRO A 214 -7.52 -9.14 -4.63
N ILE A 215 -6.89 -8.00 -4.39
CA ILE A 215 -5.49 -7.75 -4.79
C ILE A 215 -4.54 -8.83 -4.27
N THR A 216 -4.73 -9.33 -3.05
CA THR A 216 -3.91 -10.41 -2.46
C THR A 216 -3.95 -11.68 -3.33
N ASP A 217 -5.14 -12.10 -3.72
CA ASP A 217 -5.37 -13.34 -4.49
C ASP A 217 -4.90 -13.15 -5.94
N MET A 218 -5.10 -11.95 -6.49
CA MET A 218 -4.53 -11.55 -7.78
C MET A 218 -3.01 -11.73 -7.80
N PHE A 219 -2.31 -11.23 -6.78
CA PHE A 219 -0.86 -11.37 -6.69
C PHE A 219 -0.39 -12.81 -6.45
N MET A 220 -1.17 -13.62 -5.72
CA MET A 220 -0.90 -15.06 -5.65
C MET A 220 -0.93 -15.72 -7.03
N LYS A 221 -1.91 -15.38 -7.88
CA LYS A 221 -1.97 -15.87 -9.28
C LYS A 221 -0.81 -15.36 -10.13
N VAL A 222 -0.46 -14.08 -10.01
CA VAL A 222 0.70 -13.47 -10.69
C VAL A 222 1.99 -14.21 -10.34
N ARG A 223 2.25 -14.45 -9.05
CA ARG A 223 3.43 -15.17 -8.56
C ARG A 223 3.49 -16.59 -9.11
N GLN A 224 2.37 -17.31 -9.11
CA GLN A 224 2.29 -18.66 -9.68
C GLN A 224 2.61 -18.67 -11.18
N LYS A 225 2.07 -17.70 -11.94
CA LYS A 225 2.30 -17.59 -13.38
C LYS A 225 3.78 -17.31 -13.68
N LEU A 226 4.37 -16.33 -13.01
CA LEU A 226 5.77 -15.96 -13.21
C LEU A 226 6.74 -17.07 -12.84
N ARG A 227 6.51 -17.75 -11.71
CA ARG A 227 7.35 -18.89 -11.31
C ARG A 227 7.35 -19.98 -12.38
N ARG A 228 6.20 -20.27 -12.98
CA ARG A 228 6.08 -21.29 -14.05
C ARG A 228 6.78 -20.87 -15.35
N GLU A 229 6.61 -19.63 -15.78
CA GLU A 229 7.07 -19.18 -17.11
C GLU A 229 8.51 -18.71 -17.14
N THR A 230 9.00 -18.17 -16.02
CA THR A 230 10.29 -17.46 -15.98
C THR A 230 11.22 -17.96 -14.88
N GLY A 231 10.70 -18.73 -13.92
CA GLY A 231 11.38 -19.03 -12.66
C GLY A 231 11.48 -17.85 -11.70
N GLN A 232 11.02 -16.64 -12.08
CA GLN A 232 11.01 -15.47 -11.20
C GLN A 232 9.93 -15.61 -10.13
N VAL A 233 10.24 -15.12 -8.93
CA VAL A 233 9.30 -15.08 -7.82
C VAL A 233 9.14 -13.62 -7.41
N PRO A 234 8.02 -12.95 -7.79
CA PRO A 234 7.65 -11.65 -7.26
C PRO A 234 7.60 -11.66 -5.74
N TRP A 235 7.88 -10.50 -5.16
CA TRP A 235 7.84 -10.29 -3.72
C TRP A 235 6.89 -9.16 -3.39
N GLU A 236 6.13 -9.31 -2.30
CA GLU A 236 5.13 -8.34 -1.87
C GLU A 236 5.30 -8.01 -0.39
N LEU A 237 5.06 -6.76 -0.05
CA LEU A 237 4.93 -6.25 1.31
C LEU A 237 3.54 -5.62 1.43
N SER A 238 2.79 -5.98 2.46
CA SER A 238 1.40 -5.54 2.62
C SER A 238 1.11 -5.16 4.06
N SER A 239 0.59 -3.95 4.25
CA SER A 239 -0.05 -3.45 5.47
C SER A 239 -1.53 -3.12 5.24
N LEU A 240 -2.16 -3.81 4.28
CA LEU A 240 -3.57 -3.64 3.93
C LEU A 240 -4.49 -4.08 5.07
N GLU A 241 -5.42 -3.21 5.45
CA GLU A 241 -6.45 -3.49 6.46
C GLU A 241 -7.80 -3.91 5.84
N GLY A 242 -7.91 -3.86 4.51
CA GLY A 242 -9.14 -4.16 3.78
C GLY A 242 -8.87 -4.82 2.44
N LYS A 243 -9.96 -5.30 1.82
CA LYS A 243 -9.90 -5.88 0.47
C LYS A 243 -9.98 -4.77 -0.57
N PHE A 244 -9.07 -4.80 -1.54
CA PHE A 244 -9.13 -3.96 -2.74
C PHE A 244 -9.37 -4.79 -3.99
N PHE A 245 -10.17 -4.24 -4.90
CA PHE A 245 -10.52 -4.86 -6.18
C PHE A 245 -10.30 -3.85 -7.31
N PHE A 246 -9.51 -4.24 -8.33
CA PHE A 246 -9.35 -3.42 -9.53
C PHE A 246 -10.65 -3.31 -10.31
N VAL A 247 -11.34 -4.44 -10.49
CA VAL A 247 -12.67 -4.52 -11.11
C VAL A 247 -13.62 -5.15 -10.12
N SER A 248 -14.68 -4.43 -9.73
CA SER A 248 -15.72 -4.96 -8.85
C SER A 248 -16.43 -6.15 -9.51
N GLY A 249 -16.67 -7.22 -8.74
CA GLY A 249 -17.44 -8.37 -9.22
C GLY A 249 -18.94 -8.04 -9.35
N LYS A 250 -19.70 -8.89 -10.05
CA LYS A 250 -21.18 -8.84 -10.01
C LYS A 250 -21.67 -9.32 -8.64
N SER A 251 -21.69 -8.40 -7.69
CA SER A 251 -22.63 -8.39 -6.57
C SER A 251 -22.69 -6.97 -6.02
N GLY A 252 -23.70 -6.23 -6.46
CA GLY A 252 -24.31 -5.25 -5.58
C GLY A 252 -25.00 -6.03 -4.44
N LEU A 253 -25.00 -5.46 -3.23
CA LEU A 253 -25.45 -6.04 -1.95
C LEU A 253 -24.35 -6.78 -1.16
N ALA A 254 -23.35 -6.03 -0.67
CA ALA A 254 -22.57 -6.44 0.50
C ALA A 254 -21.94 -5.22 1.20
N ASP A 255 -22.72 -4.16 1.43
CA ASP A 255 -22.27 -2.99 2.23
C ASP A 255 -22.87 -3.00 3.65
N GLY A 256 -23.53 -4.10 4.05
CA GLY A 256 -24.12 -4.29 5.38
C GLY A 256 -23.32 -5.19 6.31
N THR A 257 -22.51 -6.10 5.78
CA THR A 257 -21.72 -7.06 6.57
C THR A 257 -20.40 -6.48 7.09
N ALA A 258 -19.75 -5.59 6.33
CA ALA A 258 -18.49 -4.98 6.74
C ALA A 258 -18.62 -4.01 7.93
N VAL A 259 -19.79 -3.40 8.12
CA VAL A 259 -20.05 -2.49 9.26
C VAL A 259 -20.33 -3.28 10.55
N LEU A 260 -21.04 -4.42 10.44
CA LEU A 260 -21.32 -5.30 11.58
C LEU A 260 -20.05 -6.03 12.04
N GLU A 261 -19.22 -6.54 11.12
CA GLU A 261 -17.96 -7.21 11.45
C GLU A 261 -16.89 -6.25 12.03
N ARG A 262 -16.84 -4.99 11.56
CA ARG A 262 -15.97 -3.96 12.16
C ARG A 262 -16.40 -3.55 13.56
N LYS A 263 -17.71 -3.51 13.82
CA LYS A 263 -18.24 -3.17 15.14
C LYS A 263 -17.95 -4.29 16.14
N THR A 264 -18.16 -5.54 15.76
CA THR A 264 -17.85 -6.70 16.63
C THR A 264 -16.36 -6.84 16.89
N ALA A 265 -15.50 -6.66 15.89
CA ALA A 265 -14.04 -6.76 16.09
C ALA A 265 -13.48 -5.63 16.97
N ALA A 266 -13.97 -4.39 16.80
CA ALA A 266 -13.57 -3.27 17.66
C ALA A 266 -14.12 -3.40 19.09
N ASP A 267 -15.34 -3.94 19.25
CA ASP A 267 -15.91 -4.23 20.57
C ASP A 267 -15.15 -5.38 21.27
N ASP A 268 -14.69 -6.39 20.53
CA ASP A 268 -13.90 -7.52 21.05
C ASP A 268 -12.47 -7.09 21.45
N GLU A 269 -11.82 -6.24 20.65
CA GLU A 269 -10.48 -5.72 20.95
C GLU A 269 -10.49 -4.77 22.17
N LEU A 270 -11.51 -3.91 22.27
CA LEU A 270 -11.71 -3.03 23.42
C LEU A 270 -12.02 -3.82 24.70
N GLN A 271 -12.76 -4.93 24.61
CA GLN A 271 -13.01 -5.82 25.75
C GLN A 271 -11.75 -6.55 26.20
N ALA A 272 -10.94 -7.04 25.26
CA ALA A 272 -9.68 -7.70 25.58
C ALA A 272 -8.68 -6.74 26.25
N GLU A 273 -8.61 -5.48 25.81
CA GLU A 273 -7.73 -4.47 26.42
C GLU A 273 -8.22 -4.03 27.81
N ARG A 274 -9.54 -3.89 28.01
CA ARG A 274 -10.13 -3.65 29.34
C ARG A 274 -9.84 -4.78 30.32
N ALA A 275 -9.95 -6.04 29.89
CA ALA A 275 -9.65 -7.20 30.73
C ALA A 275 -8.17 -7.24 31.15
N LYS A 276 -7.24 -6.90 30.25
CA LYS A 276 -5.81 -6.78 30.57
C LYS A 276 -5.56 -5.68 31.59
N LEU A 277 -6.17 -4.50 31.41
CA LEU A 277 -6.07 -3.37 32.33
C LEU A 277 -6.63 -3.69 33.73
N GLU A 278 -7.74 -4.43 33.82
CA GLU A 278 -8.30 -4.87 35.10
C GLU A 278 -7.41 -5.89 35.81
N ALA A 279 -6.81 -6.83 35.06
CA ALA A 279 -5.85 -7.78 35.61
C ALA A 279 -4.60 -7.07 36.16
N GLU A 280 -4.08 -6.09 35.42
CA GLU A 280 -2.94 -5.26 35.84
C GLU A 280 -3.27 -4.42 37.09
N ARG A 281 -4.44 -3.77 37.12
CA ARG A 281 -4.91 -3.04 38.31
C ARG A 281 -5.04 -3.93 39.54
N THR A 282 -5.52 -5.16 39.35
CA THR A 282 -5.65 -6.13 40.43
C THR A 282 -4.29 -6.56 40.97
N ASN A 283 -3.32 -6.78 40.09
CA ASN A 283 -1.95 -7.10 40.49
C ASN A 283 -1.29 -5.95 41.24
N LEU A 284 -1.40 -4.73 40.75
CA LEU A 284 -0.88 -3.53 41.43
C LEU A 284 -1.51 -3.33 42.83
N ARG A 285 -2.80 -3.63 42.98
CA ARG A 285 -3.46 -3.56 44.29
C ARG A 285 -2.88 -4.59 45.27
N LYS A 286 -2.70 -5.84 44.82
CA LYS A 286 -2.07 -6.89 45.65
C LYS A 286 -0.64 -6.53 46.03
N GLU A 287 0.13 -5.97 45.10
CA GLU A 287 1.50 -5.53 45.36
C GLU A 287 1.54 -4.39 46.39
N LYS A 288 0.64 -3.41 46.27
CA LYS A 288 0.51 -2.32 47.25
C LYS A 288 0.13 -2.85 48.64
N GLU A 289 -0.82 -3.79 48.72
CA GLU A 289 -1.19 -4.42 49.99
C GLU A 289 0.00 -5.18 50.61
N LEU A 290 0.80 -5.87 49.79
CA LEU A 290 2.00 -6.58 50.25
C LEU A 290 3.10 -5.63 50.74
N LEU A 291 3.29 -4.49 50.06
CA LEU A 291 4.24 -3.45 50.48
C LEU A 291 3.83 -2.84 51.82
N GLU A 292 2.54 -2.58 52.02
CA GLU A 292 2.03 -2.02 53.26
C GLU A 292 2.20 -3.00 54.42
N GLN A 293 1.93 -4.29 54.20
CA GLN A 293 2.20 -5.34 55.20
C GLN A 293 3.69 -5.46 55.55
N ARG A 294 4.58 -5.34 54.55
CA ARG A 294 6.03 -5.35 54.77
C ARG A 294 6.48 -4.19 55.64
N LYS A 295 5.96 -2.99 55.42
CA LYS A 295 6.27 -1.81 56.25
C LYS A 295 5.85 -2.02 57.71
N VAL A 296 4.65 -2.55 57.94
CA VAL A 296 4.18 -2.84 59.31
C VAL A 296 5.10 -3.84 60.01
N LEU A 297 5.50 -4.92 59.33
CA LEU A 297 6.43 -5.91 59.89
C LEU A 297 7.81 -5.33 60.19
N GLU A 298 8.27 -4.38 59.37
CA GLU A 298 9.55 -3.70 59.58
C GLU A 298 9.50 -2.78 60.80
N GLU A 299 8.41 -2.04 60.99
CA GLU A 299 8.17 -1.23 62.19
C GLU A 299 8.10 -2.09 63.47
N GLU A 300 7.41 -3.25 63.42
CA GLU A 300 7.37 -4.20 64.53
C GLU A 300 8.76 -4.76 64.87
N ARG A 301 9.56 -5.09 63.85
CA ARG A 301 10.95 -5.55 64.04
C ARG A 301 11.80 -4.49 64.73
N GLN A 302 11.67 -3.22 64.32
CA GLN A 302 12.42 -2.11 64.93
C GLN A 302 12.02 -1.88 66.39
N LYS A 303 10.73 -2.01 66.73
CA LYS A 303 10.25 -1.95 68.12
C LYS A 303 10.85 -3.07 68.96
N LEU A 304 10.79 -4.31 68.48
CA LEU A 304 11.36 -5.48 69.16
C LEU A 304 12.88 -5.37 69.37
N GLU A 305 13.62 -4.83 68.40
CA GLU A 305 15.05 -4.57 68.56
C GLU A 305 15.34 -3.49 69.62
N THR A 306 14.50 -2.48 69.71
CA THR A 306 14.64 -1.41 70.70
C THR A 306 14.36 -1.94 72.12
N GLU A 307 13.31 -2.73 72.30
CA GLU A 307 13.00 -3.39 73.58
C GLU A 307 14.12 -4.34 74.02
N LYS A 308 14.67 -5.15 73.10
CA LYS A 308 15.82 -6.03 73.39
C LYS A 308 17.05 -5.25 73.85
N LYS A 309 17.30 -4.07 73.27
CA LYS A 309 18.42 -3.19 73.68
C LYS A 309 18.19 -2.54 75.05
N GLN A 310 16.94 -2.34 75.48
CA GLN A 310 16.61 -1.81 76.80
C GLN A 310 16.68 -2.87 77.91
N MET A 311 16.61 -4.16 77.54
CA MET A 311 16.71 -5.29 78.47
C MET A 311 18.13 -5.86 78.62
N ALA A 312 19.11 -5.35 77.88
CA ALA A 312 20.53 -5.71 77.95
C ALA A 312 21.33 -4.62 78.67
#